data_AF-A0A6J1JRC3-F1
#
_entry.id   AF-A0A6J1JRC3-F1
#
_cell.length_a   1.000
_cell.length_b   1.000
_cell.length_c   1.000
_cell.angle_alpha   90.00
_cell.angle_beta   90.00
_cell.angle_gamma   90.00
#
_symmetry.space_group_name_H-M   'P 1'
#
loop_
_entity.id
_entity.type
_entity.pdbx_description
1 polymer ?
#
loop_
_entity_poly.entity_id
_entity_poly.type
_entity_poly.pdbx_seq_one_letter_code
_entity_poly.pdbx_strand_id
1 'polypeptide(L)'
;MQHIFDSEQPEANKEPETYSRSLLEFCSYQTLYSMNRRTDYLSDKDFRRLTYDMMLAWECPGSETEPLPQVDDKKTVGREAFARIAPACIVLADLITVHNLFDSLTSSSSHRLHFLVFDKYIRSLEKVIKATKHGLHPSTGSLHLSEGEIVLEVEGTLPTQPVLQHIGISAWPGRLTLTNHAFYFESLGVGIYDKAVRYDLGAGMKQQIKPELTGPLGARLFDKAVMYKSTSVIEPVYLEFPEFKGSSRRDYWLDICLEVLRAHKFIRKNNLNETQKSEVLARAIFGIFRIHAVKDACHVFASQYRTLLTFNLTESLPGRDSILETLLSRLMLINRDSVQHDASGNPPAKQQRQLSPIFLLSLSQLGFTLQKEIGYECDAVLVGDVWVCETNPLDVVVRQSISDSGRAEAAQATVDKVKVEGIDTNLAVMKELLFPFLVLARNIQILASWEDTFTSTFFLLLFCYAIIWNWIRFILPCILVSLAILMTCRRKFGQSKPLEPYRITAPPNRNAVEQLLTLQEVITQVEALIQDGNILLLKIRALLFAVLPQETDMVAVVLVFAAFVLVFMPFKYIIMLALVEAYTREMPYRKETSYKWIRRGREWWIRIPAAPVQLVKHDDKKKKS
;
A
#
# COMPACT_ATOMS: atom_id res chain seq x y z
N MET A 1 36.49 -11.95 -11.66
CA MET A 1 35.10 -11.45 -11.63
C MET A 1 34.32 -11.91 -12.85
N GLN A 2 34.63 -11.47 -14.06
CA GLN A 2 33.93 -11.93 -15.27
C GLN A 2 33.94 -13.46 -15.44
N HIS A 3 35.12 -14.09 -15.32
CA HIS A 3 35.22 -15.56 -15.35
C HIS A 3 34.40 -16.25 -14.24
N ILE A 4 34.23 -15.60 -13.09
CA ILE A 4 33.44 -16.14 -11.96
C ILE A 4 31.95 -16.04 -12.29
N PHE A 5 31.50 -14.88 -12.78
CA PHE A 5 30.14 -14.65 -13.28
C PHE A 5 29.78 -15.66 -14.39
N ASP A 6 30.68 -15.87 -15.35
CA ASP A 6 30.49 -16.81 -16.45
C ASP A 6 30.46 -18.27 -15.97
N SER A 7 31.08 -18.60 -14.83
CA SER A 7 31.03 -19.94 -14.25
C SER A 7 29.83 -20.19 -13.32
N GLU A 8 29.39 -19.17 -12.58
CA GLU A 8 28.40 -19.32 -11.49
C GLU A 8 26.96 -19.01 -11.94
N GLN A 9 26.76 -18.18 -12.97
CA GLN A 9 25.43 -17.72 -13.38
C GLN A 9 24.81 -18.57 -14.52
N PRO A 10 23.47 -18.79 -14.50
CA PRO A 10 22.75 -19.46 -15.58
C PRO A 10 22.90 -18.75 -16.93
N GLU A 11 22.81 -19.50 -18.04
CA GLU A 11 22.90 -18.92 -19.40
C GLU A 11 21.81 -17.86 -19.68
N ALA A 12 20.64 -17.97 -19.05
CA ALA A 12 19.57 -16.96 -19.15
C ALA A 12 19.99 -15.57 -18.66
N ASN A 13 20.97 -15.47 -17.77
CA ASN A 13 21.51 -14.21 -17.23
C ASN A 13 22.67 -13.65 -18.08
N LYS A 14 23.00 -14.32 -19.20
CA LYS A 14 24.12 -13.98 -20.09
C LYS A 14 23.65 -13.50 -21.47
N GLU A 15 22.39 -13.08 -21.59
CA GLU A 15 21.87 -12.52 -22.83
C GLU A 15 22.71 -11.29 -23.25
N PRO A 16 23.11 -11.18 -24.53
CA PRO A 16 24.06 -10.15 -24.97
C PRO A 16 23.55 -8.71 -24.76
N GLU A 17 22.23 -8.49 -24.75
CA GLU A 17 21.63 -7.17 -24.53
C GLU A 17 21.67 -6.71 -23.06
N THR A 18 21.69 -7.65 -22.11
CA THR A 18 21.64 -7.37 -20.67
C THR A 18 22.92 -7.77 -19.94
N TYR A 19 23.84 -8.46 -20.62
CA TYR A 19 25.08 -8.99 -20.06
C TYR A 19 25.90 -7.94 -19.31
N SER A 20 26.03 -6.72 -19.86
CA SER A 20 26.80 -5.64 -19.23
C SER A 20 26.19 -5.17 -17.91
N ARG A 21 24.86 -5.04 -17.82
CA ARG A 21 24.14 -4.74 -16.56
C ARG A 21 24.26 -5.89 -15.57
N SER A 22 24.10 -7.10 -16.07
CA SER A 22 24.13 -8.34 -15.29
C SER A 22 25.48 -8.56 -14.61
N LEU A 23 26.56 -8.38 -15.36
CA LEU A 23 27.93 -8.45 -14.86
C LEU A 23 28.21 -7.32 -13.86
N LEU A 24 27.73 -6.10 -14.15
CA LEU A 24 27.89 -4.97 -13.23
C LEU A 24 27.13 -5.18 -11.92
N GLU A 25 25.90 -5.68 -11.96
CA GLU A 25 25.11 -6.05 -10.77
C GLU A 25 25.87 -7.08 -9.93
N PHE A 26 26.34 -8.16 -10.55
CA PHE A 26 27.14 -9.19 -9.88
C PHE A 26 28.36 -8.60 -9.17
N CYS A 27 29.14 -7.78 -9.88
CA CYS A 27 30.32 -7.14 -9.31
C CYS A 27 29.97 -6.15 -8.19
N SER A 28 28.90 -5.37 -8.38
CA SER A 28 28.43 -4.39 -7.39
C SER A 28 27.98 -5.08 -6.11
N TYR A 29 27.21 -6.15 -6.22
CA TYR A 29 26.71 -6.90 -5.06
C TYR A 29 27.85 -7.55 -4.28
N GLN A 30 28.80 -8.21 -4.96
CA GLN A 30 29.97 -8.79 -4.28
C GLN A 30 30.84 -7.73 -3.59
N THR A 31 31.01 -6.56 -4.23
CA THR A 31 31.78 -5.45 -3.65
C THR A 31 31.07 -4.86 -2.43
N LEU A 32 29.78 -4.56 -2.55
CA LEU A 32 28.98 -4.03 -1.44
C LEU A 32 28.91 -5.01 -0.28
N TYR A 33 28.73 -6.30 -0.55
CA TYR A 33 28.78 -7.34 0.47
C TYR A 33 30.10 -7.36 1.24
N SER A 34 31.23 -7.27 0.52
CA SER A 34 32.56 -7.23 1.13
C SER A 34 32.78 -5.95 1.95
N MET A 35 32.28 -4.81 1.48
CA MET A 35 32.40 -3.52 2.17
C MET A 35 31.53 -3.42 3.42
N ASN A 36 30.31 -3.99 3.38
CA ASN A 36 29.35 -3.97 4.48
C ASN A 36 29.85 -4.71 5.74
N ARG A 37 30.86 -5.59 5.62
CA ARG A 37 31.45 -6.30 6.77
C ARG A 37 32.27 -5.40 7.70
N ARG A 38 32.63 -4.18 7.26
CA ARG A 38 33.34 -3.20 8.10
C ARG A 38 32.32 -2.46 8.97
N THR A 39 32.67 -2.09 10.19
CA THR A 39 31.73 -1.44 11.14
C THR A 39 31.41 0.02 10.79
N ASP A 40 32.33 0.74 10.14
CA ASP A 40 32.25 2.19 9.91
C ASP A 40 32.23 2.60 8.43
N TYR A 41 31.88 1.67 7.54
CA TYR A 41 31.88 1.89 6.08
C TYR A 41 30.98 3.03 5.61
N LEU A 42 29.89 3.35 6.32
CA LEU A 42 29.02 4.47 5.97
C LEU A 42 29.73 5.84 6.09
N SER A 43 30.73 5.93 6.96
CA SER A 43 31.56 7.13 7.15
C SER A 43 32.58 7.34 6.04
N ASP A 44 32.91 6.26 5.32
CA ASP A 44 33.88 6.27 4.24
C ASP A 44 33.33 7.03 3.03
N LYS A 45 34.06 8.06 2.60
CA LYS A 45 33.71 8.85 1.42
C LYS A 45 33.80 8.02 0.15
N ASP A 46 34.76 7.10 0.08
CA ASP A 46 34.99 6.27 -1.09
C ASP A 46 33.87 5.26 -1.22
N PHE A 47 33.36 4.70 -0.11
CA PHE A 47 32.16 3.85 -0.12
C PHE A 47 30.94 4.58 -0.69
N ARG A 48 30.65 5.79 -0.19
CA ARG A 48 29.49 6.58 -0.68
C ARG A 48 29.63 6.95 -2.14
N ARG A 49 30.84 7.33 -2.57
CA ARG A 49 31.11 7.68 -3.95
C ARG A 49 31.02 6.47 -4.88
N LEU A 50 31.67 5.36 -4.51
CA LEU A 50 31.66 4.12 -5.27
C LEU A 50 30.23 3.59 -5.45
N THR A 51 29.42 3.61 -4.39
CA THR A 51 28.03 3.13 -4.46
C THR A 51 27.18 3.98 -5.41
N TYR A 52 27.41 5.30 -5.44
CA TYR A 52 26.74 6.19 -6.40
C TYR A 52 27.23 5.97 -7.83
N ASP A 53 28.55 5.79 -8.02
CA ASP A 53 29.13 5.53 -9.33
C ASP A 53 28.69 4.16 -9.89
N MET A 54 28.48 3.14 -9.03
CA MET A 54 27.84 1.87 -9.41
C MET A 54 26.42 2.07 -9.96
N MET A 55 25.62 2.94 -9.34
CA MET A 55 24.28 3.28 -9.83
C MET A 55 24.33 3.98 -11.19
N LEU A 56 25.25 4.95 -11.36
CA LEU A 56 25.43 5.63 -12.65
C LEU A 56 25.87 4.67 -13.76
N ALA A 57 26.80 3.76 -13.45
CA ALA A 57 27.29 2.76 -14.39
C ALA A 57 26.17 1.78 -14.81
N TRP A 58 25.23 1.48 -13.91
CA TRP A 58 24.09 0.59 -14.20
C TRP A 58 23.07 1.22 -15.14
N GLU A 59 22.88 2.55 -15.04
CA GLU A 59 21.95 3.29 -15.90
C GLU A 59 22.41 3.27 -17.36
N CYS A 60 23.70 3.52 -17.60
CA CYS A 60 24.33 3.58 -18.93
C CYS A 60 25.55 2.64 -19.06
N PRO A 61 25.34 1.32 -19.14
CA PRO A 61 26.41 0.32 -19.21
C PRO A 61 27.04 0.30 -20.60
N GLY A 62 28.04 1.16 -20.85
CA GLY A 62 28.72 1.25 -22.15
C GLY A 62 29.04 2.67 -22.63
N SER A 63 28.69 3.70 -21.86
CA SER A 63 29.19 5.05 -22.11
C SER A 63 30.70 5.07 -21.86
N GLU A 64 31.51 5.32 -22.90
CA GLU A 64 32.91 5.73 -22.73
C GLU A 64 32.93 6.93 -21.80
N THR A 65 33.33 6.71 -20.55
CA THR A 65 33.46 7.77 -19.57
C THR A 65 34.94 8.08 -19.53
N GLU A 66 35.34 9.25 -20.04
CA GLU A 66 36.70 9.74 -19.88
C GLU A 66 37.13 9.63 -18.40
N PRO A 67 38.41 9.30 -18.13
CA PRO A 67 38.90 9.16 -16.77
C PRO A 67 38.68 10.46 -15.99
N LEU A 68 38.02 10.34 -14.83
CA LEU A 68 37.56 11.43 -13.98
C LEU A 68 38.70 12.38 -13.52
N PRO A 69 38.53 13.69 -13.78
CA PRO A 69 38.71 14.66 -12.71
C PRO A 69 37.47 15.55 -12.56
N GLN A 70 37.07 15.75 -11.30
CA GLN A 70 36.20 16.81 -10.79
C GLN A 70 34.75 16.91 -11.32
N VAL A 71 33.80 16.71 -10.39
CA VAL A 71 32.47 17.32 -10.31
C VAL A 71 31.80 17.58 -11.65
N ASP A 72 31.29 16.52 -12.29
CA ASP A 72 30.18 16.72 -13.22
C ASP A 72 28.87 16.63 -12.43
N ASP A 73 28.42 17.78 -11.91
CA ASP A 73 27.12 17.97 -11.22
C ASP A 73 25.91 17.60 -12.11
N LYS A 74 26.15 17.21 -13.38
CA LYS A 74 25.15 16.82 -14.36
C LYS A 74 24.80 15.32 -14.35
N LYS A 75 25.64 14.45 -13.77
CA LYS A 75 25.36 13.01 -13.76
C LYS A 75 24.45 12.64 -12.59
N THR A 76 23.19 12.37 -12.92
CA THR A 76 22.14 12.02 -11.96
C THR A 76 21.70 10.58 -12.12
N VAL A 77 21.35 9.95 -11.01
CA VAL A 77 20.89 8.56 -10.98
C VAL A 77 19.36 8.51 -11.16
N GLY A 78 18.91 7.64 -12.05
CA GLY A 78 17.51 7.34 -12.28
C GLY A 78 16.92 6.36 -11.26
N ARG A 79 15.58 6.32 -11.21
CA ARG A 79 14.81 5.52 -10.26
C ARG A 79 15.15 4.02 -10.28
N GLU A 80 15.26 3.42 -11.46
CA GLU A 80 15.53 1.98 -11.60
C GLU A 80 16.95 1.60 -11.17
N ALA A 81 17.94 2.44 -11.47
CA ALA A 81 19.33 2.21 -11.05
C ALA A 81 19.46 2.23 -9.53
N PHE A 82 18.84 3.20 -8.87
CA PHE A 82 18.77 3.26 -7.42
C PHE A 82 18.05 2.03 -6.83
N ALA A 83 16.89 1.66 -7.40
CA ALA A 83 16.09 0.53 -6.93
C ALA A 83 16.82 -0.82 -7.06
N ARG A 84 17.77 -0.94 -8.00
CA ARG A 84 18.53 -2.17 -8.23
C ARG A 84 19.79 -2.29 -7.40
N ILE A 85 20.53 -1.20 -7.21
CA ILE A 85 21.82 -1.23 -6.50
C ILE A 85 21.65 -0.96 -5.00
N ALA A 86 20.81 0.00 -4.60
CA ALA A 86 20.72 0.40 -3.19
C ALA A 86 20.32 -0.74 -2.23
N PRO A 87 19.33 -1.61 -2.56
CA PRO A 87 18.92 -2.68 -1.65
C PRO A 87 19.96 -3.79 -1.44
N ALA A 88 21.04 -3.82 -2.24
CA ALA A 88 22.17 -4.72 -1.98
C ALA A 88 22.91 -4.35 -0.68
N CYS A 89 22.77 -3.10 -0.21
CA CYS A 89 23.11 -2.69 1.14
C CYS A 89 21.81 -2.40 1.91
N ILE A 90 21.36 -3.35 2.72
CA ILE A 90 20.09 -3.29 3.46
C ILE A 90 19.96 -2.04 4.35
N VAL A 91 21.10 -1.55 4.84
CA VAL A 91 21.16 -0.33 5.63
C VAL A 91 20.70 0.87 4.79
N LEU A 92 21.06 0.93 3.51
CA LEU A 92 20.69 2.02 2.60
C LEU A 92 19.23 1.98 2.16
N ALA A 93 18.69 0.81 1.81
CA ALA A 93 17.32 0.67 1.32
C ALA A 93 16.75 -0.75 1.52
N ASP A 94 15.42 -0.85 1.67
CA ASP A 94 14.67 -2.11 1.63
C ASP A 94 13.96 -2.21 0.28
N LEU A 95 13.94 -3.41 -0.31
CA LEU A 95 13.21 -3.72 -1.54
C LEU A 95 11.75 -3.26 -1.50
N ILE A 96 11.09 -3.32 -0.34
CA ILE A 96 9.68 -2.93 -0.22
C ILE A 96 9.50 -1.40 -0.31
N THR A 97 10.43 -0.61 0.22
CA THR A 97 10.26 0.85 0.37
C THR A 97 11.20 1.66 -0.53
N VAL A 98 12.07 1.02 -1.31
CA VAL A 98 13.13 1.67 -2.12
C VAL A 98 12.60 2.72 -3.09
N HIS A 99 11.46 2.46 -3.73
CA HIS A 99 10.84 3.39 -4.67
C HIS A 99 10.32 4.65 -3.97
N ASN A 100 9.68 4.48 -2.81
CA ASN A 100 9.20 5.60 -2.00
C ASN A 100 10.37 6.39 -1.40
N LEU A 101 11.46 5.71 -1.05
CA LEU A 101 12.70 6.35 -0.61
C LEU A 101 13.30 7.22 -1.73
N PHE A 102 13.37 6.70 -2.95
CA PHE A 102 13.84 7.47 -4.10
C PHE A 102 12.96 8.71 -4.35
N ASP A 103 11.63 8.53 -4.35
CA ASP A 103 10.68 9.64 -4.55
C ASP A 103 10.79 10.70 -3.43
N SER A 104 11.08 10.27 -2.19
CA SER A 104 11.30 11.18 -1.05
C SER A 104 12.61 11.96 -1.18
N LEU A 105 13.69 11.30 -1.58
CA LEU A 105 15.00 11.91 -1.79
C LEU A 105 15.01 12.86 -3.01
N THR A 106 14.19 12.59 -4.03
CA THR A 106 14.17 13.35 -5.30
C THR A 106 13.00 14.32 -5.42
N SER A 107 12.26 14.54 -4.34
CA SER A 107 11.09 15.43 -4.30
C SER A 107 11.41 16.86 -4.74
N SER A 108 12.63 17.34 -4.49
CA SER A 108 13.12 18.65 -4.93
C SER A 108 13.83 18.62 -6.30
N SER A 109 14.15 17.45 -6.85
CA SER A 109 15.09 17.29 -7.96
C SER A 109 14.52 16.49 -9.14
N SER A 110 13.34 16.89 -9.63
CA SER A 110 12.75 16.40 -10.90
C SER A 110 12.86 14.88 -11.14
N HIS A 111 12.70 14.07 -10.09
CA HIS A 111 12.82 12.60 -10.10
C HIS A 111 14.20 12.06 -10.55
N ARG A 112 15.25 12.83 -10.32
CA ARG A 112 16.65 12.50 -10.58
C ARG A 112 17.44 12.65 -9.29
N LEU A 113 18.21 11.63 -8.92
CA LEU A 113 19.00 11.66 -7.68
C LEU A 113 20.37 12.26 -7.96
N HIS A 114 20.68 13.38 -7.29
CA HIS A 114 22.00 13.99 -7.32
C HIS A 114 22.90 13.41 -6.21
N PHE A 115 24.21 13.34 -6.47
CA PHE A 115 25.19 12.83 -5.50
C PHE A 115 25.14 13.56 -4.16
N LEU A 116 24.98 14.88 -4.15
CA LEU A 116 24.93 15.67 -2.92
C LEU A 116 23.78 15.26 -1.99
N VAL A 117 22.62 14.93 -2.57
CA VAL A 117 21.46 14.45 -1.80
C VAL A 117 21.73 13.06 -1.26
N PHE A 118 22.31 12.18 -2.08
CA PHE A 118 22.69 10.83 -1.67
C PHE A 118 23.76 10.83 -0.56
N ASP A 119 24.83 11.63 -0.70
CA ASP A 119 25.88 11.80 0.30
C ASP A 119 25.31 12.35 1.62
N LYS A 120 24.43 13.36 1.55
CA LYS A 120 23.75 13.92 2.72
C LYS A 120 22.87 12.89 3.43
N TYR A 121 22.12 12.09 2.68
CA TYR A 121 21.28 11.01 3.22
C TYR A 121 22.13 9.98 3.99
N ILE A 122 23.19 9.44 3.38
CA ILE A 122 24.01 8.40 4.02
C ILE A 122 24.72 8.95 5.27
N ARG A 123 25.25 10.18 5.21
CA ARG A 123 25.84 10.81 6.41
C ARG A 123 24.83 10.99 7.54
N SER A 124 23.58 11.31 7.21
CA SER A 124 22.52 11.43 8.20
C SER A 124 22.19 10.07 8.80
N LEU A 125 22.12 9.03 7.97
CA LEU A 125 21.92 7.65 8.41
C LEU A 125 23.02 7.15 9.35
N GLU A 126 24.29 7.42 9.03
CA GLU A 126 25.42 7.13 9.90
C GLU A 126 25.29 7.82 11.27
N LYS A 127 24.93 9.11 11.27
CA LYS A 127 24.70 9.87 12.51
C LYS A 127 23.61 9.26 13.37
N VAL A 128 22.49 8.86 12.78
CA VAL A 128 21.38 8.20 13.47
C VAL A 128 21.83 6.89 14.11
N ILE A 129 22.52 6.03 13.34
CA ILE A 129 23.02 4.74 13.81
C ILE A 129 24.01 4.93 14.98
N LYS A 130 24.96 5.87 14.85
CA LYS A 130 25.92 6.18 15.92
C LYS A 130 25.24 6.76 17.17
N ALA A 131 24.29 7.67 17.00
CA ALA A 131 23.53 8.24 18.12
C ALA A 131 22.74 7.17 18.87
N THR A 132 22.20 6.19 18.15
CA THR A 132 21.48 5.05 18.72
C THR A 132 22.44 4.11 19.48
N LYS A 133 23.60 3.80 18.89
CA LYS A 133 24.60 2.88 19.46
C LYS A 133 25.27 3.42 20.72
N HIS A 134 25.63 4.70 20.74
CA HIS A 134 26.36 5.30 21.86
C HIS A 134 25.46 5.70 23.03
N GLY A 135 24.20 5.26 23.02
CA GLY A 135 23.20 5.58 24.04
C GLY A 135 22.78 7.03 23.90
N LEU A 136 21.61 7.27 23.31
CA LEU A 136 21.00 8.59 23.27
C LEU A 136 20.81 9.06 24.73
N HIS A 137 21.75 9.90 25.19
CA HIS A 137 21.98 10.45 26.53
C HIS A 137 22.39 9.48 27.70
N PRO A 138 23.32 9.91 28.58
CA PRO A 138 23.64 9.21 29.85
C PRO A 138 22.49 9.17 30.88
N SER A 139 21.32 9.72 30.56
CA SER A 139 20.11 9.72 31.42
C SER A 139 19.16 8.56 31.14
N THR A 140 19.54 7.59 30.31
CA THR A 140 18.77 6.37 30.01
C THR A 140 19.02 5.24 31.03
N GLY A 141 19.92 5.46 32.00
CA GLY A 141 20.24 4.49 33.05
C GLY A 141 19.06 4.14 34.00
N SER A 142 17.95 4.86 33.93
CA SER A 142 16.68 4.56 34.63
C SER A 142 15.82 3.50 33.93
N LEU A 143 16.02 3.24 32.63
CA LEU A 143 15.22 2.29 31.88
C LEU A 143 15.74 0.87 32.10
N HIS A 144 14.95 0.04 32.78
CA HIS A 144 15.18 -1.41 32.87
C HIS A 144 14.84 -2.07 31.52
N LEU A 145 15.72 -1.90 30.54
CA LEU A 145 15.61 -2.51 29.22
C LEU A 145 15.82 -4.03 29.30
N SER A 146 15.02 -4.77 28.54
CA SER A 146 15.14 -6.23 28.44
C SER A 146 16.32 -6.62 27.53
N GLU A 147 16.83 -7.84 27.64
CA GLU A 147 17.87 -8.33 26.73
C GLU A 147 17.35 -8.30 25.28
N GLY A 148 18.12 -7.72 24.34
CA GLY A 148 17.70 -7.52 22.94
C GLY A 148 16.82 -6.29 22.69
N GLU A 149 16.58 -5.45 23.71
CA GLU A 149 15.79 -4.22 23.57
C GLU A 149 16.66 -3.04 23.15
N ILE A 150 16.38 -2.48 21.98
CA ILE A 150 17.15 -1.38 21.38
C ILE A 150 16.30 -0.12 21.42
N VAL A 151 16.83 0.96 21.99
CA VAL A 151 16.24 2.30 21.93
C VAL A 151 16.34 2.80 20.50
N LEU A 152 15.23 3.24 19.90
CA LEU A 152 15.15 3.68 18.51
C LEU A 152 15.04 5.20 18.38
N GLU A 153 14.27 5.82 19.27
CA GLU A 153 14.01 7.26 19.25
C GLU A 153 13.75 7.76 20.68
N VAL A 154 14.25 8.96 21.00
CA VAL A 154 13.96 9.65 22.26
C VAL A 154 13.54 11.07 21.95
N GLU A 155 12.44 11.53 22.56
CA GLU A 155 11.97 12.91 22.43
C GLU A 155 11.51 13.47 23.78
N GLY A 156 11.62 14.79 23.95
CA GLY A 156 11.33 15.48 25.21
C GLY A 156 12.58 15.79 26.02
N THR A 157 13.77 15.62 25.44
CA THR A 157 15.04 16.16 25.92
C THR A 157 15.44 17.38 25.11
N LEU A 158 16.10 18.36 25.74
CA LEU A 158 16.68 19.52 25.05
C LEU A 158 17.51 19.04 23.83
N PRO A 159 17.28 19.59 22.61
CA PRO A 159 16.53 20.81 22.29
C PRO A 159 15.03 20.62 21.97
N THR A 160 14.51 19.40 21.98
CA THR A 160 13.10 19.11 21.63
C THR A 160 12.14 19.49 22.77
N GLN A 161 10.92 19.94 22.41
CA GLN A 161 9.88 20.27 23.41
C GLN A 161 9.39 19.01 24.14
N PRO A 162 9.01 19.10 25.42
CA PRO A 162 8.48 17.95 26.17
C PRO A 162 7.21 17.40 25.53
N VAL A 163 7.00 16.09 25.68
CA VAL A 163 5.74 15.41 25.32
C VAL A 163 4.80 15.51 26.51
N LEU A 164 3.54 15.84 26.29
CA LEU A 164 2.54 15.92 27.36
C LEU A 164 1.72 14.63 27.39
N GLN A 165 1.77 13.90 28.49
CA GLN A 165 0.93 12.73 28.71
C GLN A 165 -0.36 13.15 29.43
N HIS A 166 -1.50 12.90 28.80
CA HIS A 166 -2.81 13.10 29.41
C HIS A 166 -3.38 11.78 29.92
N ILE A 167 -3.80 11.79 31.18
CA ILE A 167 -4.59 10.73 31.84
C ILE A 167 -5.79 11.42 32.47
N GLY A 168 -7.00 11.15 31.94
CA GLY A 168 -8.19 11.89 32.31
C GLY A 168 -8.06 13.38 31.96
N ILE A 169 -8.10 14.24 32.99
CA ILE A 169 -8.04 15.71 32.87
C ILE A 169 -6.62 16.25 33.16
N SER A 170 -5.72 15.40 33.66
CA SER A 170 -4.37 15.79 34.08
C SER A 170 -3.35 15.60 32.95
N ALA A 171 -2.45 16.57 32.78
CA ALA A 171 -1.38 16.54 31.78
C ALA A 171 -0.01 16.61 32.46
N TRP A 172 0.88 15.66 32.14
CA TRP A 172 2.22 15.56 32.70
C TRP A 172 3.26 15.76 31.59
N PRO A 173 4.16 16.76 31.69
CA PRO A 173 5.25 16.90 30.74
C PRO A 173 6.31 15.83 31.01
N GLY A 174 6.90 15.29 29.95
CA GLY A 174 7.88 14.23 30.08
C GLY A 174 8.67 13.92 28.82
N ARG A 175 9.49 12.88 28.95
CA ARG A 175 10.30 12.29 27.88
C ARG A 175 9.64 11.00 27.40
N LEU A 176 9.59 10.83 26.09
CA LEU A 176 9.10 9.63 25.43
C LEU A 176 10.28 8.89 24.79
N THR A 177 10.36 7.59 24.99
CA THR A 177 11.41 6.73 24.41
C THR A 177 10.76 5.54 23.72
N LEU A 178 11.02 5.36 22.43
CA LEU A 178 10.57 4.18 21.68
C LEU A 178 11.67 3.13 21.62
N THR A 179 11.32 1.88 21.86
CA THR A 179 12.18 0.72 21.62
C THR A 179 11.56 -0.19 20.56
N ASN A 180 12.32 -1.22 20.16
CA ASN A 180 11.80 -2.29 19.30
C ASN A 180 10.70 -3.16 19.96
N HIS A 181 10.34 -2.94 21.23
CA HIS A 181 9.33 -3.74 21.95
C HIS A 181 8.22 -2.91 22.61
N ALA A 182 8.52 -1.71 23.09
CA ALA A 182 7.62 -0.89 23.88
C ALA A 182 7.94 0.60 23.68
N PHE A 183 7.06 1.48 24.12
CA PHE A 183 7.46 2.85 24.40
C PHE A 183 7.38 3.14 25.91
N TYR A 184 8.30 3.97 26.37
CA TYR A 184 8.46 4.36 27.77
C TYR A 184 8.18 5.84 27.90
N PHE A 185 7.39 6.21 28.91
CA PHE A 185 7.16 7.61 29.26
C PHE A 185 7.72 7.89 30.65
N GLU A 186 8.56 8.92 30.74
CA GLU A 186 9.16 9.40 31.99
C GLU A 186 8.66 10.83 32.26
N SER A 187 7.88 11.03 33.31
CA SER A 187 7.44 12.36 33.73
C SER A 187 8.62 13.18 34.24
N LEU A 188 8.59 14.48 33.94
CA LEU A 188 9.52 15.47 34.48
C LEU A 188 9.21 15.69 35.97
N GLY A 189 10.03 15.12 36.84
CA GLY A 189 10.00 15.36 38.29
C GLY A 189 10.84 16.57 38.72
N VAL A 190 10.91 16.83 40.03
CA VAL A 190 11.76 17.89 40.61
C VAL A 190 13.22 17.43 40.59
N GLY A 191 13.92 17.69 39.49
CA GLY A 191 15.37 17.49 39.35
C GLY A 191 15.81 16.12 38.84
N ILE A 192 14.95 15.08 38.86
CA ILE A 192 15.19 13.74 38.29
C ILE A 192 13.89 13.29 37.59
N TYR A 193 13.99 12.55 36.49
CA TYR A 193 12.84 11.91 35.85
C TYR A 193 12.24 10.83 36.77
N ASP A 194 10.91 10.75 36.84
CA ASP A 194 10.25 9.68 37.60
C ASP A 194 10.43 8.31 36.92
N LYS A 195 10.06 7.24 37.63
CA LYS A 195 10.09 5.87 37.10
C LYS A 195 9.29 5.78 35.80
N ALA A 196 9.95 5.31 34.74
CA ALA A 196 9.35 5.15 33.43
C ALA A 196 8.14 4.22 33.43
N VAL A 197 7.03 4.68 32.82
CA VAL A 197 5.85 3.87 32.54
C VAL A 197 6.05 3.15 31.21
N ARG A 198 6.01 1.82 31.22
CA ARG A 198 6.18 0.96 30.03
C ARG A 198 4.83 0.67 29.37
N TYR A 199 4.74 0.94 28.07
CA TYR A 199 3.60 0.58 27.22
C TYR A 199 4.03 -0.44 26.18
N ASP A 200 3.60 -1.69 26.39
CA ASP A 200 4.03 -2.82 25.58
C ASP A 200 3.35 -2.87 24.20
N LEU A 201 4.16 -2.95 23.13
CA LEU A 201 3.72 -3.13 21.75
C LEU A 201 3.84 -4.61 21.30
N GLY A 202 4.69 -5.39 21.98
CA GLY A 202 5.00 -6.78 21.69
C GLY A 202 4.01 -7.79 22.25
N ALA A 203 3.34 -7.51 23.37
CA ALA A 203 2.35 -8.43 23.94
C ALA A 203 1.04 -8.52 23.12
N GLY A 204 0.26 -9.60 23.29
CA GLY A 204 -1.03 -9.83 22.63
C GLY A 204 -2.21 -9.05 23.23
N MET A 205 -2.02 -7.81 23.67
CA MET A 205 -2.98 -7.09 24.55
C MET A 205 -3.98 -6.18 23.80
N LYS A 206 -4.41 -6.61 22.59
CA LYS A 206 -5.31 -5.87 21.68
C LYS A 206 -5.00 -4.36 21.58
N GLN A 207 -3.73 -4.02 21.40
CA GLN A 207 -3.30 -2.61 21.38
C GLN A 207 -3.88 -1.86 20.18
N GLN A 208 -4.34 -0.65 20.47
CA GLN A 208 -4.83 0.31 19.51
C GLN A 208 -4.06 1.63 19.68
N ILE A 209 -3.42 2.05 18.58
CA ILE A 209 -2.73 3.34 18.46
C ILE A 209 -3.41 4.11 17.34
N LYS A 210 -3.87 5.33 17.62
CA LYS A 210 -4.57 6.17 16.66
C LYS A 210 -4.27 7.66 16.89
N PRO A 211 -4.37 8.49 15.84
CA PRO A 211 -4.40 9.93 16.01
C PRO A 211 -5.67 10.33 16.79
N GLU A 212 -5.57 11.27 17.71
CA GLU A 212 -6.72 11.83 18.44
C GLU A 212 -6.56 13.35 18.59
N LEU A 213 -7.69 14.05 18.67
CA LEU A 213 -7.75 15.46 18.97
C LEU A 213 -7.61 15.70 20.49
N THR A 214 -6.69 16.56 20.89
CA THR A 214 -6.50 16.99 22.29
C THR A 214 -6.42 18.51 22.38
N GLY A 215 -6.44 19.02 23.60
CA GLY A 215 -6.48 20.45 23.89
C GLY A 215 -6.57 20.67 25.40
N PRO A 216 -6.48 21.95 25.84
CA PRO A 216 -6.50 22.28 27.26
C PRO A 216 -7.72 21.65 27.95
N LEU A 217 -7.52 21.09 29.15
CA LEU A 217 -8.58 20.45 29.95
C LEU A 217 -9.31 19.30 29.25
N GLY A 218 -8.68 18.63 28.28
CA GLY A 218 -9.27 17.49 27.55
C GLY A 218 -10.19 17.89 26.39
N ALA A 219 -10.18 19.17 25.96
CA ALA A 219 -10.96 19.63 24.82
C ALA A 219 -10.43 19.03 23.50
N ARG A 220 -11.32 18.56 22.61
CA ARG A 220 -10.94 17.97 21.30
C ARG A 220 -10.71 19.03 20.22
N LEU A 221 -9.69 19.87 20.40
CA LEU A 221 -9.47 21.06 19.56
C LEU A 221 -8.32 20.92 18.56
N PHE A 222 -7.23 20.25 18.94
CA PHE A 222 -6.00 20.21 18.17
C PHE A 222 -5.61 18.78 17.82
N ASP A 223 -5.27 18.54 16.55
CA ASP A 223 -4.82 17.23 16.07
C ASP A 223 -3.35 16.96 16.40
N LYS A 224 -3.04 16.92 17.71
CA LYS A 224 -1.67 16.89 18.23
C LYS A 224 -1.35 15.68 19.09
N ALA A 225 -2.30 14.75 19.26
CA ALA A 225 -2.07 13.60 20.12
C ALA A 225 -2.09 12.25 19.40
N VAL A 226 -1.40 11.31 20.04
CA VAL A 226 -1.47 9.87 19.78
C VAL A 226 -2.14 9.22 20.98
N MET A 227 -3.26 8.54 20.74
CA MET A 227 -3.93 7.72 21.74
C MET A 227 -3.31 6.32 21.76
N TYR A 228 -3.01 5.81 22.95
CA TYR A 228 -2.71 4.41 23.20
C TYR A 228 -3.77 3.78 24.09
N LYS A 229 -4.30 2.62 23.66
CA LYS A 229 -5.21 1.80 24.45
C LYS A 229 -4.82 0.33 24.37
N SER A 230 -4.87 -0.37 25.49
CA SER A 230 -4.60 -1.81 25.59
C SER A 230 -5.47 -2.44 26.68
N THR A 231 -5.60 -3.76 26.69
CA THR A 231 -6.32 -4.47 27.77
C THR A 231 -5.65 -4.33 29.14
N SER A 232 -4.35 -4.02 29.18
CA SER A 232 -3.61 -3.78 30.42
C SER A 232 -3.80 -2.37 30.99
N VAL A 233 -4.33 -1.43 30.19
CA VAL A 233 -4.49 -0.03 30.60
C VAL A 233 -5.99 0.29 30.67
N ILE A 234 -6.47 0.60 31.89
CA ILE A 234 -7.90 0.82 32.16
C ILE A 234 -8.41 2.06 31.41
N GLU A 235 -7.65 3.16 31.47
CA GLU A 235 -7.95 4.41 30.77
C GLU A 235 -7.03 4.61 29.55
N PRO A 236 -7.55 5.09 28.42
CA PRO A 236 -6.70 5.41 27.27
C PRO A 236 -5.71 6.53 27.63
N VAL A 237 -4.47 6.39 27.19
CA VAL A 237 -3.42 7.39 27.40
C VAL A 237 -3.30 8.22 26.13
N TYR A 238 -3.22 9.54 26.28
CA TYR A 238 -3.01 10.44 25.16
C TYR A 238 -1.64 11.11 25.28
N LEU A 239 -0.79 10.93 24.27
CA LEU A 239 0.51 11.57 24.16
C LEU A 239 0.38 12.75 23.22
N GLU A 240 0.32 13.96 23.76
CA GLU A 240 0.28 15.20 23.00
C GLU A 240 1.70 15.68 22.67
N PHE A 241 1.88 16.05 21.41
CA PHE A 241 3.11 16.59 20.84
C PHE A 241 2.89 18.08 20.53
N PRO A 242 3.29 18.99 21.42
CA PRO A 242 3.14 20.41 21.17
C PRO A 242 3.92 20.82 19.90
N GLU A 243 3.20 21.39 18.94
CA GLU A 243 3.72 22.03 17.73
C GLU A 243 2.93 23.32 17.47
N PHE A 244 3.60 24.38 17.02
CA PHE A 244 2.93 25.66 16.71
C PHE A 244 2.08 25.58 15.45
N LYS A 245 2.52 24.82 14.43
CA LYS A 245 1.81 24.66 13.15
C LYS A 245 2.01 23.25 12.62
N GLY A 246 0.92 22.60 12.22
CA GLY A 246 0.93 21.23 11.69
C GLY A 246 0.81 20.15 12.76
N SER A 247 0.97 18.90 12.31
CA SER A 247 0.91 17.66 13.08
C SER A 247 2.12 16.74 12.77
N SER A 248 3.18 17.28 12.16
CA SER A 248 4.31 16.51 11.64
C SER A 248 5.02 15.66 12.69
N ARG A 249 5.25 16.21 13.88
CA ARG A 249 5.89 15.51 15.00
C ARG A 249 5.00 14.39 15.53
N ARG A 250 3.70 14.66 15.66
CA ARG A 250 2.70 13.66 16.04
C ARG A 250 2.66 12.53 15.01
N ASP A 251 2.58 12.87 13.73
CA ASP A 251 2.46 11.91 12.63
C ASP A 251 3.73 11.03 12.53
N TYR A 252 4.92 11.61 12.69
CA TYR A 252 6.18 10.86 12.78
C TYR A 252 6.15 9.82 13.90
N TRP A 253 5.80 10.24 15.13
CA TRP A 253 5.73 9.34 16.28
C TRP A 253 4.65 8.27 16.15
N LEU A 254 3.48 8.64 15.61
CA LEU A 254 2.40 7.71 15.31
C LEU A 254 2.88 6.61 14.36
N ASP A 255 3.55 6.98 13.28
CA ASP A 255 3.98 6.05 12.24
C ASP A 255 5.09 5.11 12.75
N ILE A 256 6.12 5.60 13.43
CA ILE A 256 7.18 4.72 13.99
C ILE A 256 6.63 3.76 15.06
N CYS A 257 5.67 4.20 15.90
CA CYS A 257 5.01 3.34 16.87
C CYS A 257 4.15 2.27 16.20
N LEU A 258 3.43 2.65 15.14
CA LEU A 258 2.63 1.72 14.35
C LEU A 258 3.49 0.69 13.62
N GLU A 259 4.70 1.05 13.17
CA GLU A 259 5.61 0.11 12.52
C GLU A 259 6.02 -1.00 13.48
N VAL A 260 6.50 -0.65 14.68
CA VAL A 260 6.88 -1.62 15.71
C VAL A 260 5.69 -2.49 16.08
N LEU A 261 4.51 -1.88 16.30
CA LEU A 261 3.29 -2.63 16.64
C LEU A 261 2.87 -3.59 15.51
N ARG A 262 2.96 -3.18 14.24
CA ARG A 262 2.58 -3.99 13.08
C ARG A 262 3.58 -5.13 12.84
N ALA A 263 4.87 -4.89 13.02
CA ALA A 263 5.90 -5.93 12.98
C ALA A 263 5.62 -7.03 14.03
N HIS A 264 5.33 -6.65 15.28
CA HIS A 264 4.95 -7.59 16.33
C HIS A 264 3.63 -8.31 16.05
N LYS A 265 2.63 -7.62 15.48
CA LYS A 265 1.38 -8.26 15.03
C LYS A 265 1.64 -9.32 13.93
N PHE A 266 2.52 -9.03 12.98
CA PHE A 266 2.90 -9.97 11.93
C PHE A 266 3.62 -11.20 12.50
N ILE A 267 4.56 -10.99 13.41
CA ILE A 267 5.26 -12.06 14.13
C ILE A 267 4.27 -13.00 14.85
N ARG A 268 3.36 -12.42 15.64
CA ARG A 268 2.37 -13.20 16.41
C ARG A 268 1.37 -13.91 15.52
N LYS A 269 0.92 -13.28 14.44
CA LYS A 269 -0.04 -13.90 13.51
C LYS A 269 0.53 -15.17 12.86
N ASN A 270 1.83 -15.18 12.58
CA ASN A 270 2.48 -16.25 11.84
C ASN A 270 3.29 -17.22 12.72
N ASN A 271 3.30 -17.04 14.04
CA ASN A 271 4.05 -17.87 15.00
C ASN A 271 5.52 -18.11 14.58
N LEU A 272 6.23 -17.03 14.26
CA LEU A 272 7.61 -17.11 13.76
C LEU A 272 8.61 -17.60 14.83
N ASN A 273 9.68 -18.26 14.40
CA ASN A 273 10.81 -18.69 15.26
C ASN A 273 11.66 -17.48 15.69
N GLU A 274 12.45 -17.60 16.77
CA GLU A 274 13.26 -16.47 17.30
C GLU A 274 14.16 -15.77 16.28
N THR A 275 14.81 -16.50 15.38
CA THR A 275 15.63 -15.92 14.31
C THR A 275 14.80 -15.14 13.29
N GLN A 276 13.64 -15.68 12.90
CA GLN A 276 12.68 -15.01 12.00
C GLN A 276 12.04 -13.79 12.67
N LYS A 277 11.76 -13.85 13.99
CA LYS A 277 11.30 -12.70 14.77
C LYS A 277 12.35 -11.59 14.73
N SER A 278 13.59 -11.96 15.01
CA SER A 278 14.73 -11.03 15.03
C SER A 278 14.96 -10.40 13.66
N GLU A 279 14.84 -11.16 12.58
CA GLU A 279 14.93 -10.67 11.21
C GLU A 279 13.82 -9.64 10.88
N VAL A 280 12.58 -9.92 11.28
CA VAL A 280 11.44 -9.00 11.11
C VAL A 280 11.62 -7.72 11.90
N LEU A 281 12.06 -7.82 13.16
CA LEU A 281 12.31 -6.65 14.00
C LEU A 281 13.49 -5.83 13.46
N ALA A 282 14.57 -6.47 13.02
CA ALA A 282 15.70 -5.79 12.39
C ALA A 282 15.27 -5.01 11.13
N ARG A 283 14.39 -5.59 10.31
CA ARG A 283 13.79 -4.89 9.15
C ARG A 283 13.03 -3.63 9.55
N ALA A 284 12.20 -3.69 10.59
CA ALA A 284 11.48 -2.52 11.11
C ALA A 284 12.43 -1.45 11.67
N ILE A 285 13.47 -1.87 12.41
CA ILE A 285 14.50 -0.98 12.96
C ILE A 285 15.22 -0.19 11.85
N PHE A 286 15.67 -0.88 10.79
CA PHE A 286 16.29 -0.19 9.65
C PHE A 286 15.32 0.75 8.95
N GLY A 287 14.03 0.41 8.85
CA GLY A 287 13.01 1.33 8.34
C GLY A 287 12.96 2.63 9.13
N ILE A 288 12.99 2.55 10.46
CA ILE A 288 12.98 3.71 11.37
C ILE A 288 14.28 4.53 11.22
N PHE A 289 15.45 3.89 11.17
CA PHE A 289 16.72 4.59 10.93
C PHE A 289 16.73 5.38 9.62
N ARG A 290 16.20 4.78 8.54
CA ARG A 290 16.13 5.42 7.23
C ARG A 290 15.21 6.63 7.22
N ILE A 291 14.09 6.58 7.93
CA ILE A 291 13.18 7.73 8.01
C ILE A 291 13.74 8.84 8.86
N HIS A 292 14.37 8.53 9.98
CA HIS A 292 15.06 9.53 10.77
C HIS A 292 16.12 10.24 9.92
N ALA A 293 16.93 9.49 9.18
CA ALA A 293 17.93 10.04 8.27
C ALA A 293 17.33 10.92 7.18
N VAL A 294 16.21 10.51 6.58
CA VAL A 294 15.49 11.27 5.55
C VAL A 294 14.85 12.53 6.12
N LYS A 295 14.27 12.47 7.34
CA LYS A 295 13.71 13.62 8.06
C LYS A 295 14.79 14.69 8.28
N ASP A 296 15.97 14.28 8.72
CA ASP A 296 17.12 15.17 8.96
C ASP A 296 17.73 15.70 7.66
N ALA A 297 17.82 14.86 6.62
CA ALA A 297 18.45 15.22 5.36
C ALA A 297 17.57 16.08 4.44
N CYS A 298 16.26 15.81 4.39
CA CYS A 298 15.36 16.29 3.34
C CYS A 298 14.13 17.06 3.85
N HIS A 299 14.01 17.32 5.17
CA HIS A 299 12.85 18.01 5.76
C HIS A 299 11.50 17.45 5.27
N VAL A 300 11.34 16.12 5.38
CA VAL A 300 10.19 15.38 4.85
C VAL A 300 8.88 15.70 5.58
N PHE A 301 7.78 15.75 4.82
CA PHE A 301 6.42 16.04 5.29
C PHE A 301 5.71 14.80 5.86
N ALA A 302 4.72 15.04 6.73
CA ALA A 302 3.94 14.02 7.44
C ALA A 302 3.35 12.89 6.58
N SER A 303 2.96 13.17 5.33
CA SER A 303 2.33 12.20 4.43
C SER A 303 3.29 11.11 3.91
N GLN A 304 4.60 11.31 4.03
CA GLN A 304 5.62 10.42 3.46
C GLN A 304 6.23 9.46 4.50
N TYR A 305 6.03 9.67 5.81
CA TYR A 305 6.58 8.76 6.83
C TYR A 305 5.98 7.36 6.74
N ARG A 306 4.65 7.28 6.57
CA ARG A 306 3.92 6.03 6.41
C ARG A 306 4.43 5.16 5.25
N THR A 307 4.85 5.77 4.14
CA THR A 307 5.24 5.04 2.91
C THR A 307 6.68 4.54 2.92
N LEU A 308 7.52 5.07 3.82
CA LEU A 308 8.92 4.67 3.98
C LEU A 308 9.11 3.54 5.00
N LEU A 309 8.09 3.25 5.80
CA LEU A 309 8.04 2.17 6.79
C LEU A 309 7.42 0.92 6.17
N THR A 310 8.09 -0.23 6.29
CA THR A 310 7.76 -1.47 5.58
C THR A 310 6.38 -2.01 5.98
N PHE A 311 6.11 -2.15 7.28
CA PHE A 311 4.83 -2.69 7.77
C PHE A 311 3.69 -1.67 7.68
N ASN A 312 4.00 -0.38 7.75
CA ASN A 312 3.02 0.69 7.55
C ASN A 312 2.61 0.86 6.08
N LEU A 313 3.57 0.78 5.16
CA LEU A 313 3.32 0.81 3.73
C LEU A 313 2.46 -0.38 3.33
N THR A 314 2.83 -1.59 3.75
CA THR A 314 2.04 -2.79 3.44
C THR A 314 0.61 -2.69 3.96
N GLU A 315 0.38 -2.14 5.15
CA GLU A 315 -0.97 -1.93 5.67
C GLU A 315 -1.76 -0.86 4.89
N SER A 316 -1.07 0.08 4.22
CA SER A 316 -1.68 1.12 3.39
C SER A 316 -2.05 0.67 1.99
N LEU A 317 -1.30 -0.29 1.46
CA LEU A 317 -1.39 -0.70 0.07
C LEU A 317 -2.53 -1.70 -0.17
N PRO A 318 -3.21 -1.64 -1.32
CA PRO A 318 -4.20 -2.64 -1.71
C PRO A 318 -3.51 -3.99 -1.95
N GLY A 319 -4.15 -5.09 -1.57
CA GLY A 319 -3.54 -6.42 -1.68
C GLY A 319 -2.43 -6.71 -0.67
N ARG A 320 -2.35 -6.01 0.46
CA ARG A 320 -1.35 -6.23 1.54
C ARG A 320 -1.01 -7.68 1.87
N ASP A 321 -2.00 -8.57 1.78
CA ASP A 321 -1.84 -9.97 2.11
C ASP A 321 -0.86 -10.67 1.17
N SER A 322 -0.81 -10.32 -0.13
CA SER A 322 0.15 -10.93 -1.07
C SER A 322 1.59 -10.51 -0.74
N ILE A 323 1.80 -9.26 -0.35
CA ILE A 323 3.13 -8.77 0.07
C ILE A 323 3.55 -9.50 1.34
N LEU A 324 2.67 -9.60 2.34
CA LEU A 324 2.95 -10.29 3.61
C LEU A 324 3.12 -11.81 3.43
N GLU A 325 2.37 -12.45 2.54
CA GLU A 325 2.52 -13.87 2.18
C GLU A 325 3.87 -14.11 1.47
N THR A 326 4.27 -13.22 0.56
CA THR A 326 5.57 -13.29 -0.12
C THR A 326 6.72 -13.07 0.85
N LEU A 327 6.58 -12.11 1.76
CA LEU A 327 7.55 -11.89 2.84
C LEU A 327 7.65 -13.12 3.76
N LEU A 328 6.52 -13.69 4.17
CA LEU A 328 6.48 -14.88 5.03
C LEU A 328 7.15 -16.08 4.36
N SER A 329 6.85 -16.34 3.09
CA SER A 329 7.44 -17.44 2.32
C SER A 329 8.95 -17.29 2.18
N ARG A 330 9.47 -16.06 2.09
CA ARG A 330 10.93 -15.80 2.16
C ARG A 330 11.51 -16.05 3.56
N LEU A 331 10.86 -15.58 4.62
CA LEU A 331 11.30 -15.81 6.00
C LEU A 331 11.33 -17.31 6.36
N MET A 332 10.44 -18.11 5.78
CA MET A 332 10.42 -19.57 5.98
C MET A 332 11.63 -20.27 5.36
N LEU A 333 12.33 -19.66 4.40
CA LEU A 333 13.55 -20.19 3.80
C LEU A 333 14.80 -19.99 4.68
N ILE A 334 14.73 -19.17 5.73
CA ILE A 334 15.87 -18.86 6.61
C ILE A 334 16.25 -20.01 7.55
N ASN A 335 15.29 -20.85 7.93
CA ASN A 335 15.43 -21.82 9.04
C ASN A 335 15.31 -23.28 8.62
N ARG A 336 15.63 -23.63 7.36
CA ARG A 336 15.46 -25.02 6.91
C ARG A 336 16.48 -26.03 7.45
N ASP A 337 17.28 -25.62 8.44
CA ASP A 337 18.20 -26.47 9.18
C ASP A 337 17.72 -26.67 10.62
N SER A 338 17.07 -27.81 10.87
CA SER A 338 17.08 -28.44 12.21
C SER A 338 16.54 -29.89 12.22
N VAL A 339 16.06 -30.46 11.10
CA VAL A 339 15.35 -31.76 11.15
C VAL A 339 16.00 -32.92 10.37
N GLN A 340 17.08 -32.78 9.61
CA GLN A 340 17.68 -33.96 8.93
C GLN A 340 19.22 -33.98 8.98
N HIS A 341 19.74 -34.27 10.18
CA HIS A 341 20.95 -35.10 10.29
C HIS A 341 20.51 -36.53 10.57
N ASP A 342 19.92 -37.20 9.57
CA ASP A 342 19.86 -38.66 9.56
C ASP A 342 20.25 -39.15 8.16
N ALA A 343 21.20 -40.08 8.17
CA ALA A 343 21.92 -40.60 7.03
C ALA A 343 21.01 -41.21 5.95
N SER A 344 21.19 -40.81 4.69
CA SER A 344 21.07 -41.66 3.50
C SER A 344 21.20 -40.81 2.22
N GLY A 345 22.06 -41.26 1.30
CA GLY A 345 22.44 -40.53 0.09
C GLY A 345 21.33 -40.33 -0.95
N ASN A 346 21.31 -39.10 -1.50
CA ASN A 346 21.25 -38.74 -2.92
C ASN A 346 20.93 -37.23 -3.00
N PRO A 347 21.62 -36.42 -3.83
CA PRO A 347 21.24 -35.02 -4.02
C PRO A 347 20.06 -34.94 -5.00
N PRO A 348 18.88 -34.42 -4.62
CA PRO A 348 17.85 -34.13 -5.61
C PRO A 348 18.24 -32.86 -6.37
N ALA A 349 18.21 -32.95 -7.70
CA ALA A 349 18.34 -31.82 -8.59
C ALA A 349 17.32 -30.70 -8.23
N LYS A 350 17.79 -29.45 -8.29
CA LYS A 350 17.24 -28.20 -7.70
C LYS A 350 17.67 -27.99 -6.25
N GLN A 351 18.91 -27.54 -6.08
CA GLN A 351 19.43 -26.90 -4.88
C GLN A 351 18.46 -25.79 -4.44
N GLN A 352 17.57 -26.09 -3.50
CA GLN A 352 16.68 -25.10 -2.88
C GLN A 352 17.55 -24.20 -2.02
N ARG A 353 17.91 -23.04 -2.60
CA ARG A 353 18.85 -22.07 -2.04
C ARG A 353 18.33 -21.53 -0.71
N GLN A 354 19.07 -21.81 0.36
CA GLN A 354 18.83 -21.30 1.71
C GLN A 354 19.08 -19.79 1.75
N LEU A 355 18.23 -19.02 2.45
CA LEU A 355 18.45 -17.59 2.66
C LEU A 355 19.07 -17.34 4.03
N SER A 356 20.04 -16.44 4.11
CA SER A 356 20.59 -15.98 5.38
C SER A 356 19.71 -14.87 6.02
N PRO A 357 19.74 -14.68 7.35
CA PRO A 357 19.04 -13.59 8.00
C PRO A 357 19.82 -12.27 7.86
N ILE A 358 19.76 -11.64 6.67
CA ILE A 358 20.67 -10.55 6.30
C ILE A 358 20.36 -9.25 7.06
N PHE A 359 19.10 -8.99 7.44
CA PHE A 359 18.78 -7.82 8.26
C PHE A 359 19.37 -7.97 9.67
N LEU A 360 19.19 -9.14 10.29
CA LEU A 360 19.78 -9.44 11.60
C LEU A 360 21.32 -9.37 11.56
N LEU A 361 21.94 -9.96 10.54
CA LEU A 361 23.38 -9.94 10.36
C LEU A 361 23.92 -8.52 10.21
N SER A 362 23.29 -7.69 9.36
CA SER A 362 23.70 -6.30 9.16
C SER A 362 23.57 -5.49 10.46
N LEU A 363 22.51 -5.74 11.24
CA LEU A 363 22.28 -5.07 12.52
C LEU A 363 23.36 -5.46 13.56
N SER A 364 23.75 -6.75 13.59
CA SER A 364 24.84 -7.24 14.45
C SER A 364 26.20 -6.67 14.06
N GLN A 365 26.49 -6.52 12.75
CA GLN A 365 27.73 -5.91 12.24
C GLN A 365 27.85 -4.44 12.64
N LEU A 366 26.74 -3.72 12.79
CA LEU A 366 26.73 -2.35 13.29
C LEU A 366 26.94 -2.28 14.83
N GLY A 367 26.92 -3.42 15.52
CA GLY A 367 27.17 -3.55 16.96
C GLY A 367 25.91 -3.54 17.82
N PHE A 368 24.75 -3.86 17.25
CA PHE A 368 23.51 -4.05 18.02
C PHE A 368 23.23 -5.53 18.23
N THR A 369 22.90 -5.92 19.47
CA THR A 369 22.64 -7.31 19.84
C THR A 369 21.14 -7.54 20.06
N LEU A 370 20.49 -8.25 19.12
CA LEU A 370 19.08 -8.65 19.24
C LEU A 370 18.91 -10.10 19.73
N GLN A 371 19.90 -10.96 19.45
CA GLN A 371 19.97 -12.35 19.88
C GLN A 371 21.43 -12.68 20.26
N LYS A 372 21.65 -13.62 21.18
CA LYS A 372 23.01 -14.14 21.48
C LYS A 372 23.57 -14.81 20.22
N GLU A 373 24.84 -14.52 19.93
CA GLU A 373 25.55 -14.87 18.70
C GLU A 373 25.29 -16.32 18.24
N ILE A 374 24.74 -16.46 17.04
CA ILE A 374 24.82 -17.70 16.27
C ILE A 374 25.69 -17.36 15.06
N GLY A 375 26.79 -18.10 14.89
CA GLY A 375 27.72 -17.92 13.78
C GLY A 375 27.07 -18.35 12.46
N TYR A 376 26.41 -17.41 11.79
CA TYR A 376 25.97 -17.59 10.41
C TYR A 376 27.05 -17.05 9.48
N GLU A 377 27.79 -17.94 8.82
CA GLU A 377 28.60 -17.57 7.65
C GLU A 377 27.65 -17.37 6.47
N CYS A 378 27.70 -16.20 5.85
CA CYS A 378 26.89 -15.88 4.69
C CYS A 378 27.73 -16.16 3.43
N ASP A 379 27.25 -17.05 2.56
CA ASP A 379 27.91 -17.34 1.29
C ASP A 379 27.92 -16.08 0.40
N ALA A 380 29.11 -15.75 -0.12
CA ALA A 380 29.37 -14.54 -0.92
C ALA A 380 28.59 -14.49 -2.25
N VAL A 381 27.99 -15.60 -2.67
CA VAL A 381 27.20 -15.73 -3.91
C VAL A 381 25.76 -15.21 -3.71
N LEU A 382 25.31 -15.06 -2.45
CA LEU A 382 23.94 -14.66 -2.11
C LEU A 382 23.94 -13.40 -1.23
N VAL A 383 23.95 -12.23 -1.86
CA VAL A 383 23.82 -10.95 -1.14
C VAL A 383 22.35 -10.64 -0.98
N GLY A 384 21.78 -11.01 0.16
CA GLY A 384 20.48 -10.45 0.51
C GLY A 384 19.29 -11.15 -0.13
N ASP A 385 18.23 -10.35 -0.21
CA ASP A 385 17.03 -10.65 -0.98
C ASP A 385 17.20 -10.31 -2.49
N VAL A 386 18.34 -9.76 -2.91
CA VAL A 386 18.56 -9.23 -4.27
C VAL A 386 19.31 -10.26 -5.12
N TRP A 387 18.65 -10.72 -6.19
CA TRP A 387 19.23 -11.64 -7.16
C TRP A 387 19.81 -10.86 -8.34
N VAL A 388 20.96 -11.31 -8.84
CA VAL A 388 21.54 -10.80 -10.08
C VAL A 388 20.60 -11.15 -11.24
N CYS A 389 20.24 -10.16 -12.07
CA CYS A 389 19.36 -10.27 -13.26
C CYS A 389 17.87 -10.60 -13.00
N GLU A 390 17.55 -11.31 -11.92
CA GLU A 390 16.17 -11.69 -11.62
C GLU A 390 15.42 -10.57 -10.88
N THR A 391 14.18 -10.30 -11.27
CA THR A 391 13.26 -9.50 -10.47
C THR A 391 12.86 -10.28 -9.22
N ASN A 392 13.16 -9.74 -8.04
CA ASN A 392 12.73 -10.36 -6.80
C ASN A 392 11.18 -10.46 -6.79
N PRO A 393 10.58 -11.63 -6.48
CA PRO A 393 9.12 -11.78 -6.43
C PRO A 393 8.45 -10.78 -5.49
N LEU A 394 9.13 -10.38 -4.41
CA LEU A 394 8.66 -9.35 -3.49
C LEU A 394 8.57 -7.97 -4.15
N ASP A 395 9.57 -7.58 -4.95
CA ASP A 395 9.55 -6.32 -5.72
C ASP A 395 8.42 -6.33 -6.76
N VAL A 396 8.21 -7.46 -7.44
CA VAL A 396 7.11 -7.58 -8.42
C VAL A 396 5.75 -7.37 -7.76
N VAL A 397 5.49 -8.03 -6.62
CA VAL A 397 4.22 -7.90 -5.90
C VAL A 397 4.02 -6.48 -5.35
N VAL A 398 5.09 -5.84 -4.86
CA VAL A 398 5.04 -4.46 -4.38
C VAL A 398 4.77 -3.49 -5.53
N ARG A 399 5.46 -3.61 -6.67
CA ARG A 399 5.22 -2.78 -7.86
C ARG A 399 3.79 -2.92 -8.36
N GLN A 400 3.27 -4.13 -8.40
CA GLN A 400 1.88 -4.38 -8.79
C GLN A 400 0.90 -3.69 -7.84
N SER A 401 1.13 -3.81 -6.53
CA SER A 401 0.29 -3.18 -5.50
C SER A 401 0.32 -1.64 -5.53
N ILE A 402 1.48 -1.04 -5.79
CA ILE A 402 1.62 0.42 -5.96
C ILE A 402 0.88 0.89 -7.23
N SER A 403 1.06 0.18 -8.34
CA SER A 403 0.33 0.45 -9.60
C SER A 403 -1.19 0.35 -9.40
N ASP A 404 -1.63 -0.66 -8.65
CA ASP A 404 -3.03 -0.84 -8.27
C ASP A 404 -3.58 0.34 -7.44
N SER A 405 -2.79 0.87 -6.51
CA SER A 405 -3.15 2.07 -5.74
C SER A 405 -3.26 3.29 -6.65
N GLY A 406 -2.27 3.53 -7.52
CA GLY A 406 -2.29 4.65 -8.45
C GLY A 406 -3.49 4.60 -9.42
N ARG A 407 -3.87 3.39 -9.86
CA ARG A 407 -5.10 3.18 -10.66
C ARG A 407 -6.36 3.50 -9.86
N ALA A 408 -6.42 3.11 -8.59
CA ALA A 408 -7.54 3.43 -7.70
C ALA A 408 -7.67 4.94 -7.45
N GLU A 409 -6.56 5.64 -7.24
CA GLU A 409 -6.54 7.10 -7.07
C GLU A 409 -6.96 7.82 -8.36
N ALA A 410 -6.47 7.38 -9.52
CA ALA A 410 -6.89 7.93 -10.81
C ALA A 410 -8.39 7.70 -11.06
N ALA A 411 -8.90 6.51 -10.73
CA ALA A 411 -10.33 6.20 -10.81
C ALA A 411 -11.15 7.07 -9.85
N GLN A 412 -10.69 7.28 -8.62
CA GLN A 412 -11.34 8.15 -7.66
C GLN A 412 -11.38 9.60 -8.15
N ALA A 413 -10.30 10.09 -8.76
CA ALA A 413 -10.26 11.42 -9.38
C ALA A 413 -11.29 11.56 -10.53
N THR A 414 -11.57 10.50 -11.29
CA THR A 414 -12.67 10.53 -12.28
C THR A 414 -14.04 10.59 -11.62
N VAL A 415 -14.23 9.90 -10.48
CA VAL A 415 -15.48 9.96 -9.71
C VAL A 415 -15.68 11.37 -9.18
N ASP A 416 -14.65 11.98 -8.60
CA ASP A 416 -14.73 13.33 -8.04
C ASP A 416 -15.00 14.40 -9.11
N LYS A 417 -14.50 14.21 -10.35
CA LYS A 417 -14.85 15.07 -11.50
C LYS A 417 -16.32 14.98 -11.91
N VAL A 418 -16.97 13.84 -11.67
CA VAL A 418 -18.36 13.59 -12.07
C VAL A 418 -19.35 13.83 -10.91
N LYS A 419 -18.85 14.06 -9.70
CA LYS A 419 -19.69 14.55 -8.60
C LYS A 419 -20.15 15.97 -8.93
N VAL A 420 -21.41 16.10 -9.35
CA VAL A 420 -22.06 17.39 -9.56
C VAL A 420 -22.90 17.72 -8.33
N GLU A 421 -22.77 18.94 -7.83
CA GLU A 421 -23.60 19.47 -6.75
C GLU A 421 -24.96 19.91 -7.34
N GLY A 422 -26.06 19.51 -6.68
CA GLY A 422 -27.42 19.84 -7.09
C GLY A 422 -28.26 18.61 -7.44
N ILE A 423 -29.47 18.57 -6.90
CA ILE A 423 -30.40 17.44 -7.10
C ILE A 423 -30.91 17.39 -8.52
N ASP A 424 -31.25 18.55 -9.11
CA ASP A 424 -31.82 18.60 -10.47
C ASP A 424 -30.82 18.15 -11.54
N THR A 425 -29.53 18.47 -11.35
CA THR A 425 -28.44 18.03 -12.24
C THR A 425 -28.19 16.54 -12.08
N ASN A 426 -28.13 16.02 -10.85
CA ASN A 426 -28.01 14.59 -10.58
C ASN A 426 -29.21 13.79 -11.09
N LEU A 427 -30.43 14.31 -10.98
CA LEU A 427 -31.65 13.69 -11.51
C LEU A 427 -31.65 13.67 -13.05
N ALA A 428 -31.17 14.75 -13.68
CA ALA A 428 -31.03 14.81 -15.14
C ALA A 428 -30.02 13.75 -15.63
N VAL A 429 -28.86 13.65 -14.98
CA VAL A 429 -27.86 12.60 -15.27
C VAL A 429 -28.48 11.20 -15.13
N MET A 430 -29.24 10.96 -14.07
CA MET A 430 -29.86 9.66 -13.80
C MET A 430 -30.89 9.28 -14.87
N LYS A 431 -31.81 10.20 -15.20
CA LYS A 431 -32.84 9.98 -16.24
C LYS A 431 -32.21 9.60 -17.57
N GLU A 432 -31.10 10.24 -17.88
CA GLU A 432 -30.40 10.10 -19.14
C GLU A 432 -29.59 8.78 -19.19
N LEU A 433 -28.95 8.38 -18.08
CA LEU A 433 -28.31 7.07 -17.97
C LEU A 433 -29.33 5.91 -18.00
N LEU A 434 -30.53 6.13 -17.45
CA LEU A 434 -31.63 5.17 -17.47
C LEU A 434 -32.48 5.24 -18.74
N PHE A 435 -32.19 6.15 -19.67
CA PHE A 435 -32.97 6.34 -20.91
C PHE A 435 -33.22 5.04 -21.69
N PRO A 436 -32.24 4.14 -21.89
CA PRO A 436 -32.49 2.87 -22.58
C PRO A 436 -33.52 1.99 -21.86
N PHE A 437 -33.52 1.98 -20.53
CA PHE A 437 -34.49 1.24 -19.72
C PHE A 437 -35.86 1.91 -19.72
N LEU A 438 -35.91 3.24 -19.71
CA LEU A 438 -37.15 4.01 -19.81
C LEU A 438 -37.84 3.78 -21.16
N VAL A 439 -37.08 3.72 -22.26
CA VAL A 439 -37.62 3.37 -23.59
C VAL A 439 -38.17 1.95 -23.60
N LEU A 440 -37.44 0.98 -23.01
CA LEU A 440 -37.91 -0.40 -22.93
C LEU A 440 -39.19 -0.52 -22.07
N ALA A 441 -39.23 0.16 -20.92
CA ALA A 441 -40.40 0.20 -20.04
C ALA A 441 -41.61 0.83 -20.75
N ARG A 442 -41.40 1.92 -21.49
CA ARG A 442 -42.44 2.54 -22.30
C ARG A 442 -42.96 1.59 -23.37
N ASN A 443 -42.08 0.87 -24.06
CA ASN A 443 -42.48 -0.11 -25.08
C ASN A 443 -43.30 -1.26 -24.47
N ILE A 444 -42.93 -1.75 -23.29
CA ILE A 444 -43.71 -2.75 -22.54
C ILE A 444 -45.07 -2.16 -22.13
N GLN A 445 -45.10 -0.90 -21.72
CA GLN A 445 -46.33 -0.22 -21.33
C GLN A 445 -47.28 -0.03 -22.52
N ILE A 446 -46.76 0.27 -23.72
CA ILE A 446 -47.54 0.33 -24.97
C ILE A 446 -48.10 -1.05 -25.34
N LEU A 447 -47.32 -2.11 -25.13
CA LEU A 447 -47.77 -3.49 -25.29
C LEU A 447 -48.83 -3.89 -24.26
N ALA A 448 -48.76 -3.34 -23.05
CA ALA A 448 -49.72 -3.58 -21.98
C ALA A 448 -50.99 -2.72 -22.12
N SER A 449 -50.92 -1.57 -22.80
CA SER A 449 -52.07 -0.70 -23.07
C SER A 449 -52.93 -1.20 -24.24
N TRP A 450 -52.54 -2.29 -24.90
CA TRP A 450 -53.26 -2.90 -26.03
C TRP A 450 -53.50 -1.95 -27.21
N GLU A 451 -52.64 -0.93 -27.36
CA GLU A 451 -52.77 0.10 -28.40
C GLU A 451 -52.67 -0.53 -29.80
N ASP A 452 -51.79 -1.53 -29.96
CA ASP A 452 -51.75 -2.46 -31.09
C ASP A 452 -52.21 -3.85 -30.65
N THR A 453 -53.42 -4.26 -31.04
CA THR A 453 -54.03 -5.53 -30.61
C THR A 453 -53.25 -6.75 -31.09
N PHE A 454 -52.70 -6.72 -32.31
CA PHE A 454 -51.97 -7.85 -32.90
C PHE A 454 -50.58 -8.09 -32.28
N THR A 455 -49.83 -7.03 -31.99
CA THR A 455 -48.49 -7.17 -31.37
C THR A 455 -48.59 -7.56 -29.90
N SER A 456 -49.59 -7.04 -29.19
CA SER A 456 -49.84 -7.34 -27.78
C SER A 456 -50.32 -8.77 -27.57
N THR A 457 -51.20 -9.29 -28.44
CA THR A 457 -51.63 -10.71 -28.42
C THR A 457 -50.48 -11.66 -28.70
N PHE A 458 -49.66 -11.36 -29.72
CA PHE A 458 -48.48 -12.18 -30.04
C PHE A 458 -47.48 -12.20 -28.89
N PHE A 459 -47.20 -11.05 -28.27
CA PHE A 459 -46.31 -10.96 -27.12
C PHE A 459 -46.83 -11.74 -25.92
N LEU A 460 -48.12 -11.64 -25.62
CA LEU A 460 -48.76 -12.40 -24.54
C LEU A 460 -48.67 -13.91 -24.78
N LEU A 461 -48.98 -14.36 -26.00
CA LEU A 461 -48.90 -15.78 -26.38
C LEU A 461 -47.45 -16.30 -26.29
N LEU A 462 -46.47 -15.53 -26.76
CA LEU A 462 -45.05 -15.87 -26.65
C LEU A 462 -44.61 -16.00 -25.18
N PHE A 463 -45.06 -15.07 -24.32
CA PHE A 463 -44.73 -15.10 -22.90
C PHE A 463 -45.41 -16.27 -22.18
N CYS A 464 -46.68 -16.56 -22.50
CA CYS A 464 -47.39 -17.73 -21.98
C CYS A 464 -46.72 -19.04 -22.43
N TYR A 465 -46.31 -19.12 -23.69
CA TYR A 465 -45.55 -20.26 -24.22
C TYR A 465 -44.22 -20.45 -23.47
N ALA A 466 -43.48 -19.36 -23.24
CA ALA A 466 -42.23 -19.39 -22.47
C ALA A 466 -42.44 -19.82 -21.01
N ILE A 467 -43.58 -19.48 -20.40
CA ILE A 467 -43.94 -19.93 -19.05
C ILE A 467 -44.23 -21.44 -19.04
N ILE A 468 -45.07 -21.93 -19.97
CA ILE A 468 -45.49 -23.34 -20.04
C ILE A 468 -44.28 -24.26 -20.29
N TRP A 469 -43.36 -23.85 -21.16
CA TRP A 469 -42.13 -24.59 -21.46
C TRP A 469 -41.01 -24.40 -20.43
N ASN A 470 -41.27 -23.65 -19.35
CA ASN A 470 -40.29 -23.32 -18.30
C ASN A 470 -39.03 -22.61 -18.84
N TRP A 471 -39.16 -21.90 -19.97
CA TRP A 471 -38.08 -21.13 -20.58
C TRP A 471 -37.68 -19.91 -19.75
N ILE A 472 -38.52 -19.50 -18.80
CA ILE A 472 -38.25 -18.42 -17.84
C ILE A 472 -36.89 -18.61 -17.15
N ARG A 473 -36.49 -19.85 -16.86
CA ARG A 473 -35.20 -20.18 -16.26
C ARG A 473 -34.01 -19.71 -17.10
N PHE A 474 -34.15 -19.64 -18.42
CA PHE A 474 -33.08 -19.25 -19.35
C PHE A 474 -33.06 -17.75 -19.67
N ILE A 475 -34.11 -16.98 -19.33
CA ILE A 475 -34.17 -15.54 -19.60
C ILE A 475 -32.98 -14.82 -18.97
N LEU A 476 -32.74 -15.02 -17.67
CA LEU A 476 -31.65 -14.37 -16.95
C LEU A 476 -30.26 -14.81 -17.48
N PRO A 477 -29.95 -16.11 -17.66
CA PRO A 477 -28.73 -16.55 -18.35
C PRO A 477 -28.51 -15.92 -19.73
N CYS A 478 -29.55 -15.83 -20.57
CA CYS A 478 -29.44 -15.23 -21.90
C CYS A 478 -29.09 -13.73 -21.82
N ILE A 479 -29.64 -13.00 -20.84
CA ILE A 479 -29.26 -11.60 -20.59
C ILE A 479 -27.78 -11.50 -20.20
N LEU A 480 -27.30 -12.35 -19.29
CA LEU A 480 -25.90 -12.33 -18.85
C LEU A 480 -24.94 -12.66 -19.99
N VAL A 481 -25.26 -13.67 -20.81
CA VAL A 481 -24.44 -14.06 -21.98
C VAL A 481 -24.47 -12.97 -23.05
N SER A 482 -25.62 -12.37 -23.34
CA SER A 482 -25.69 -11.27 -24.31
C SER A 482 -24.89 -10.04 -23.87
N LEU A 483 -24.88 -9.70 -22.58
CA LEU A 483 -24.01 -8.65 -22.02
C LEU A 483 -22.52 -9.00 -22.17
N ALA A 484 -22.13 -10.25 -21.88
CA ALA A 484 -20.74 -10.70 -22.04
C ALA A 484 -20.29 -10.67 -23.52
N ILE A 485 -21.18 -11.08 -24.44
CA ILE A 485 -20.94 -10.99 -25.89
C ILE A 485 -20.81 -9.53 -26.31
N LEU A 486 -21.69 -8.64 -25.84
CA LEU A 486 -21.61 -7.20 -26.14
C LEU A 486 -20.29 -6.58 -25.67
N MET A 487 -19.86 -6.87 -24.44
CA MET A 487 -18.56 -6.41 -23.91
C MET A 487 -17.39 -6.90 -24.78
N THR A 488 -17.39 -8.18 -25.15
CA THR A 488 -16.33 -8.80 -25.95
C THR A 488 -16.32 -8.28 -27.40
N CYS A 489 -17.50 -8.11 -28.00
CA CYS A 489 -17.65 -7.54 -29.35
C CYS A 489 -17.21 -6.09 -29.37
N ARG A 490 -17.60 -5.27 -28.38
CA ARG A 490 -17.18 -3.88 -28.27
C ARG A 490 -15.67 -3.74 -28.11
N ARG A 491 -15.02 -4.69 -27.43
CA ARG A 491 -13.55 -4.75 -27.36
C ARG A 491 -12.90 -5.06 -28.72
N LYS A 492 -13.41 -6.05 -29.46
CA LYS A 492 -12.82 -6.48 -30.74
C LYS A 492 -13.08 -5.50 -31.89
N PHE A 493 -14.23 -4.83 -31.89
CA PHE A 493 -14.67 -3.93 -32.96
C PHE A 493 -14.56 -2.44 -32.58
N GLY A 494 -14.32 -2.12 -31.32
CA GLY A 494 -14.09 -0.76 -30.85
C GLY A 494 -12.64 -0.33 -31.11
N GLN A 495 -12.41 0.40 -32.19
CA GLN A 495 -11.23 1.25 -32.29
C GLN A 495 -11.19 2.19 -31.08
N SER A 496 -9.98 2.43 -30.57
CA SER A 496 -9.57 3.25 -29.42
C SER A 496 -10.05 4.72 -29.49
N LYS A 497 -11.35 4.96 -29.66
CA LYS A 497 -11.92 6.30 -29.59
C LYS A 497 -12.11 6.65 -28.11
N PRO A 498 -11.53 7.75 -27.62
CA PRO A 498 -11.86 8.24 -26.30
C PRO A 498 -13.37 8.44 -26.23
N LEU A 499 -13.99 7.98 -25.14
CA LEU A 499 -15.43 8.10 -24.93
C LEU A 499 -15.85 9.53 -25.21
N GLU A 500 -16.73 9.72 -26.19
CA GLU A 500 -17.33 11.02 -26.44
C GLU A 500 -18.08 11.42 -25.16
N PRO A 501 -17.69 12.55 -24.55
CA PRO A 501 -18.26 12.97 -23.30
C PRO A 501 -19.74 13.29 -23.50
N TYR A 502 -20.56 12.69 -22.62
CA TYR A 502 -22.01 12.75 -22.76
C TYR A 502 -22.52 14.17 -22.54
N ARG A 503 -23.14 14.80 -23.56
CA ARG A 503 -23.69 16.17 -23.50
C ARG A 503 -25.03 16.19 -22.79
N ILE A 504 -25.06 16.65 -21.54
CA ILE A 504 -26.30 16.81 -20.77
C ILE A 504 -26.81 18.24 -20.92
N THR A 505 -28.08 18.41 -21.27
CA THR A 505 -28.77 19.69 -21.22
C THR A 505 -29.08 20.05 -19.77
N ALA A 506 -28.54 21.19 -19.29
CA ALA A 506 -28.83 21.68 -17.95
C ALA A 506 -30.34 22.01 -17.79
N PRO A 507 -30.96 21.71 -16.64
CA PRO A 507 -32.34 22.13 -16.37
C PRO A 507 -32.46 23.66 -16.31
N PRO A 508 -33.65 24.22 -16.62
CA PRO A 508 -33.87 25.66 -16.63
C PRO A 508 -33.71 26.26 -15.21
N ASN A 509 -33.04 27.41 -15.12
CA ASN A 509 -32.82 28.14 -13.86
C ASN A 509 -34.15 28.38 -13.13
N ARG A 510 -34.28 27.86 -11.91
CA ARG A 510 -35.35 28.25 -10.96
C ARG A 510 -34.80 29.17 -9.87
N ASN A 511 -35.72 29.97 -9.34
CA ASN A 511 -35.46 31.15 -8.51
C ASN A 511 -34.95 30.75 -7.10
N ALA A 512 -34.00 31.52 -6.55
CA ALA A 512 -33.29 31.23 -5.29
C ALA A 512 -34.20 31.06 -4.05
N VAL A 513 -35.45 31.51 -4.13
CA VAL A 513 -36.45 31.42 -3.05
C VAL A 513 -37.16 30.06 -3.02
N GLU A 514 -37.25 29.33 -4.14
CA GLU A 514 -37.78 27.95 -4.16
C GLU A 514 -36.76 26.92 -3.63
N GLN A 515 -35.46 27.20 -3.80
CA GLN A 515 -34.37 26.39 -3.24
C GLN A 515 -34.25 26.52 -1.72
N LEU A 516 -34.62 27.67 -1.15
CA LEU A 516 -34.57 27.90 0.30
C LEU A 516 -35.76 27.28 1.06
N LEU A 517 -36.89 27.05 0.39
CA LEU A 517 -38.13 26.56 1.01
C LEU A 517 -38.20 25.03 1.15
N THR A 518 -37.18 24.32 0.67
CA THR A 518 -37.10 22.85 0.69
C THR A 518 -35.86 22.38 1.46
N LEU A 519 -35.68 22.87 2.68
CA LEU A 519 -34.59 22.41 3.54
C LEU A 519 -35.10 21.38 4.56
N GLN A 520 -34.72 20.11 4.37
CA GLN A 520 -34.67 19.13 5.46
C GLN A 520 -33.61 18.06 5.14
N GLU A 521 -32.89 17.58 6.16
CA GLU A 521 -31.79 16.60 6.08
C GLU A 521 -32.08 15.37 5.18
N VAL A 522 -33.36 15.02 5.01
CA VAL A 522 -33.83 13.97 4.08
C VAL A 522 -33.39 14.23 2.63
N ILE A 523 -33.32 15.49 2.20
CA ILE A 523 -32.97 15.89 0.84
C ILE A 523 -31.48 15.67 0.56
N THR A 524 -30.61 15.93 1.54
CA THR A 524 -29.17 15.66 1.41
C THR A 524 -28.86 14.16 1.34
N GLN A 525 -29.61 13.34 2.08
CA GLN A 525 -29.50 11.87 2.02
C GLN A 525 -30.00 11.33 0.67
N VAL A 526 -31.09 11.89 0.14
CA VAL A 526 -31.60 11.54 -1.19
C VAL A 526 -30.63 11.98 -2.28
N GLU A 527 -30.04 13.18 -2.17
CA GLU A 527 -29.01 13.64 -3.10
C GLU A 527 -27.80 12.71 -3.11
N ALA A 528 -27.30 12.32 -1.92
CA ALA A 528 -26.21 11.37 -1.80
C ALA A 528 -26.55 10.00 -2.41
N LEU A 529 -27.76 9.48 -2.20
CA LEU A 529 -28.22 8.22 -2.80
C LEU A 529 -28.32 8.30 -4.33
N ILE A 530 -28.85 9.41 -4.88
CA ILE A 530 -28.93 9.64 -6.32
C ILE A 530 -27.51 9.75 -6.90
N GLN A 531 -26.62 10.45 -6.22
CA GLN A 531 -25.23 10.62 -6.62
C GLN A 531 -24.49 9.28 -6.64
N ASP A 532 -24.63 8.46 -5.59
CA ASP A 532 -24.08 7.12 -5.52
C ASP A 532 -24.66 6.21 -6.63
N GLY A 533 -25.97 6.31 -6.89
CA GLY A 533 -26.64 5.62 -8.00
C GLY A 533 -26.09 6.01 -9.38
N ASN A 534 -25.85 7.30 -9.61
CA ASN A 534 -25.24 7.81 -10.83
C ASN A 534 -23.81 7.30 -11.00
N ILE A 535 -23.00 7.33 -9.93
CA ILE A 535 -21.63 6.81 -9.95
C ILE A 535 -21.63 5.32 -10.28
N LEU A 536 -22.53 4.54 -9.68
CA LEU A 536 -22.70 3.12 -9.97
C LEU A 536 -23.02 2.89 -11.46
N LEU A 537 -24.01 3.61 -12.00
CA LEU A 537 -24.40 3.50 -13.41
C LEU A 537 -23.26 3.88 -14.37
N LEU A 538 -22.50 4.93 -14.05
CA LEU A 538 -21.36 5.37 -14.85
C LEU A 538 -20.19 4.38 -14.83
N LYS A 539 -19.93 3.72 -13.70
CA LYS A 539 -18.94 2.64 -13.62
C LYS A 539 -19.38 1.40 -14.40
N ILE A 540 -20.65 1.00 -14.29
CA ILE A 540 -21.22 -0.10 -15.10
C ILE A 540 -21.10 0.23 -16.60
N ARG A 541 -21.40 1.48 -16.97
CA ARG A 541 -21.22 1.97 -18.35
C ARG A 541 -19.76 1.88 -18.78
N ALA A 542 -18.80 2.32 -17.95
CA ALA A 542 -17.38 2.23 -18.27
C ALA A 542 -16.92 0.78 -18.52
N LEU A 543 -17.42 -0.19 -17.75
CA LEU A 543 -17.20 -1.62 -17.98
C LEU A 543 -17.83 -2.10 -19.29
N LEU A 544 -19.08 -1.72 -19.58
CA LEU A 544 -19.78 -2.10 -20.82
C LEU A 544 -19.07 -1.60 -22.08
N PHE A 545 -18.43 -0.43 -22.00
CA PHE A 545 -17.66 0.16 -23.10
C PHE A 545 -16.18 -0.27 -23.12
N ALA A 546 -15.78 -1.22 -22.28
CA ALA A 546 -14.43 -1.78 -22.24
C ALA A 546 -13.30 -0.75 -22.06
N VAL A 547 -13.52 0.29 -21.24
CA VAL A 547 -12.50 1.32 -20.95
C VAL A 547 -11.24 0.71 -20.31
N LEU A 548 -11.40 -0.38 -19.54
CA LEU A 548 -10.32 -1.20 -19.01
C LEU A 548 -10.45 -2.63 -19.57
N PRO A 549 -9.67 -3.01 -20.60
CA PRO A 549 -9.87 -4.27 -21.30
C PRO A 549 -9.64 -5.49 -20.39
N GLN A 550 -8.67 -5.43 -19.47
CA GLN A 550 -8.34 -6.54 -18.56
C GLN A 550 -9.45 -6.80 -17.53
N GLU A 551 -10.02 -5.74 -16.95
CA GLU A 551 -11.11 -5.88 -15.96
C GLU A 551 -12.43 -6.28 -16.63
N THR A 552 -12.65 -5.82 -17.87
CA THR A 552 -13.84 -6.16 -18.66
C THR A 552 -13.85 -7.65 -19.02
N ASP A 553 -12.69 -8.23 -19.35
CA ASP A 553 -12.56 -9.67 -19.61
C ASP A 553 -12.92 -10.51 -18.39
N MET A 554 -12.42 -10.11 -17.22
CA MET A 554 -12.73 -10.79 -15.96
C MET A 554 -14.24 -10.74 -15.68
N VAL A 555 -14.89 -9.58 -15.85
CA VAL A 555 -16.34 -9.43 -15.69
C VAL A 555 -17.10 -10.28 -16.70
N ALA A 556 -16.68 -10.30 -17.97
CA ALA A 556 -17.31 -11.12 -19.00
C ALA A 556 -17.24 -12.62 -18.66
N VAL A 557 -16.09 -13.12 -18.20
CA VAL A 557 -15.92 -14.51 -17.75
C VAL A 557 -16.81 -14.81 -16.54
N VAL A 558 -16.88 -13.90 -15.56
CA VAL A 558 -17.77 -14.05 -14.39
C VAL A 558 -19.24 -14.08 -14.80
N LEU A 559 -19.67 -13.24 -15.75
CA LEU A 559 -21.04 -13.24 -16.27
C LEU A 559 -21.38 -14.55 -16.98
N VAL A 560 -20.47 -15.10 -17.79
CA VAL A 560 -20.64 -16.40 -18.46
C VAL A 560 -20.69 -17.54 -17.44
N PHE A 561 -19.81 -17.53 -16.44
CA PHE A 561 -19.84 -18.52 -15.36
C PHE A 561 -21.14 -18.45 -14.56
N ALA A 562 -21.62 -17.25 -14.21
CA ALA A 562 -22.90 -17.06 -13.52
C ALA A 562 -24.08 -17.56 -14.37
N ALA A 563 -24.07 -17.31 -15.68
CA ALA A 563 -25.06 -17.84 -16.60
C ALA A 563 -25.05 -19.38 -16.62
N PHE A 564 -23.87 -19.99 -16.66
CA PHE A 564 -23.71 -21.44 -16.57
C PHE A 564 -24.31 -22.00 -15.27
N VAL A 565 -23.97 -21.42 -14.11
CA VAL A 565 -24.53 -21.86 -12.82
C VAL A 565 -26.06 -21.78 -12.81
N LEU A 566 -26.65 -20.70 -13.33
CA LEU A 566 -28.11 -20.54 -13.39
C LEU A 566 -28.81 -21.53 -14.34
N VAL A 567 -28.16 -21.89 -15.44
CA VAL A 567 -28.66 -22.89 -16.41
C VAL A 567 -28.65 -24.29 -15.82
N PHE A 568 -27.56 -24.70 -15.18
CA PHE A 568 -27.39 -26.07 -14.70
C PHE A 568 -27.97 -26.29 -13.29
N MET A 569 -27.90 -25.30 -12.40
CA MET A 569 -28.32 -25.43 -11.01
C MET A 569 -29.77 -24.97 -10.80
N PRO A 570 -30.68 -25.83 -10.29
CA PRO A 570 -32.03 -25.41 -9.96
C PRO A 570 -32.03 -24.29 -8.90
N PHE A 571 -32.96 -23.34 -9.03
CA PHE A 571 -33.04 -22.15 -8.15
C PHE A 571 -33.07 -22.49 -6.65
N LYS A 572 -33.71 -23.60 -6.26
CA LYS A 572 -33.76 -24.08 -4.87
C LYS A 572 -32.37 -24.33 -4.27
N TYR A 573 -31.44 -24.89 -5.04
CA TYR A 573 -30.07 -25.14 -4.56
C TYR A 573 -29.25 -23.84 -4.51
N ILE A 574 -29.52 -22.88 -5.39
CA ILE A 574 -28.89 -21.55 -5.35
C ILE A 574 -29.30 -20.82 -4.07
N ILE A 575 -30.59 -20.86 -3.70
CA ILE A 575 -31.08 -20.30 -2.44
C ILE A 575 -30.42 -20.99 -1.24
N MET A 576 -30.36 -22.33 -1.26
CA MET A 576 -29.69 -23.09 -0.20
C MET A 576 -28.22 -22.68 -0.06
N LEU A 577 -27.49 -22.57 -1.17
CA LEU A 577 -26.09 -22.15 -1.19
C LEU A 577 -25.92 -20.73 -0.64
N ALA A 578 -26.79 -19.80 -1.03
CA ALA A 578 -26.77 -18.42 -0.53
C ALA A 578 -27.03 -18.35 0.98
N LEU A 579 -27.94 -19.18 1.50
CA LEU A 579 -28.24 -19.25 2.93
C LEU A 579 -27.06 -19.84 3.72
N VAL A 580 -26.46 -20.93 3.23
CA VAL A 580 -25.25 -21.51 3.83
C VAL A 580 -24.09 -20.52 3.80
N GLU A 581 -23.89 -19.80 2.69
CA GLU A 581 -22.86 -18.77 2.58
C GLU A 581 -23.06 -17.65 3.60
N ALA A 582 -24.29 -17.12 3.70
CA ALA A 582 -24.62 -16.05 4.63
C ALA A 582 -24.38 -16.46 6.09
N TYR A 583 -24.73 -17.69 6.45
CA TYR A 583 -24.59 -18.19 7.83
C TYR A 583 -23.14 -18.56 8.17
N THR A 584 -22.41 -19.17 7.23
CA THR A 584 -21.03 -19.61 7.45
C THR A 584 -20.01 -18.47 7.35
N ARG A 585 -20.38 -17.33 6.75
CA ARG A 585 -19.50 -16.17 6.58
C ARG A 585 -18.97 -15.58 7.89
N GLU A 586 -19.76 -15.61 8.96
CA GLU A 586 -19.35 -15.09 10.27
C GLU A 586 -18.69 -16.14 11.17
N MET A 587 -18.59 -17.41 10.71
CA MET A 587 -17.92 -18.46 11.49
C MET A 587 -16.44 -18.11 11.71
N PRO A 588 -15.90 -18.26 12.93
CA PRO A 588 -14.55 -17.80 13.26
C PRO A 588 -13.46 -18.39 12.37
N TYR A 589 -13.62 -19.65 11.94
CA TYR A 589 -12.66 -20.33 11.05
C TYR A 589 -12.65 -19.79 9.61
N ARG A 590 -13.78 -19.22 9.16
CA ARG A 590 -13.98 -18.71 7.78
C ARG A 590 -13.99 -17.18 7.71
N LYS A 591 -14.22 -16.50 8.83
CA LYS A 591 -14.41 -15.05 8.89
C LYS A 591 -13.26 -14.27 8.25
N GLU A 592 -12.01 -14.67 8.50
CA GLU A 592 -10.84 -14.02 7.90
C GLU A 592 -10.81 -14.18 6.38
N THR A 593 -11.09 -15.37 5.86
CA THR A 593 -11.07 -15.63 4.41
C THR A 593 -12.22 -14.92 3.72
N SER A 594 -13.43 -14.93 4.30
CA SER A 594 -14.56 -14.18 3.77
C SER A 594 -14.29 -12.68 3.76
N TYR A 595 -13.79 -12.11 4.87
CA TYR A 595 -13.42 -10.68 4.93
C TYR A 595 -12.36 -10.32 3.88
N LYS A 596 -11.38 -11.19 3.65
CA LYS A 596 -10.36 -11.04 2.60
C LYS A 596 -11.00 -10.96 1.20
N TRP A 597 -11.95 -11.83 0.87
CA TRP A 597 -12.66 -11.80 -0.41
C TRP A 597 -13.52 -10.54 -0.59
N ILE A 598 -14.26 -10.13 0.44
CA ILE A 598 -15.08 -8.92 0.41
C ILE A 598 -14.21 -7.68 0.22
N ARG A 599 -13.09 -7.61 0.95
CA ARG A 599 -12.13 -6.52 0.82
C ARG A 599 -11.54 -6.45 -0.58
N ARG A 600 -11.15 -7.59 -1.18
CA ARG A 600 -10.67 -7.65 -2.56
C ARG A 600 -11.71 -7.18 -3.57
N GLY A 601 -12.97 -7.59 -3.41
CA GLY A 601 -14.07 -7.10 -4.24
C GLY A 601 -14.26 -5.58 -4.14
N ARG A 602 -14.12 -5.02 -2.94
CA ARG A 602 -14.15 -3.57 -2.71
C ARG A 602 -12.96 -2.86 -3.34
N GLU A 603 -11.74 -3.36 -3.13
CA GLU A 603 -10.52 -2.80 -3.71
C GLU A 603 -10.59 -2.80 -5.25
N TRP A 604 -11.07 -3.90 -5.83
CA TRP A 604 -11.33 -4.01 -7.26
C TRP A 604 -12.34 -2.97 -7.75
N TRP A 605 -13.48 -2.81 -7.04
CA TRP A 605 -14.51 -1.84 -7.42
C TRP A 605 -14.03 -0.38 -7.41
N ILE A 606 -13.16 -0.02 -6.46
CA ILE A 606 -12.60 1.33 -6.36
C ILE A 606 -11.71 1.65 -7.58
N ARG A 607 -11.01 0.65 -8.13
CA ARG A 607 -10.14 0.81 -9.31
C ARG A 607 -10.87 1.12 -10.61
N ILE A 608 -12.18 0.90 -10.68
CA ILE A 608 -12.96 1.14 -11.89
C ILE A 608 -13.28 2.64 -11.99
N PRO A 609 -12.84 3.34 -13.05
CA PRO A 609 -13.11 4.75 -13.28
C PRO A 609 -14.58 4.95 -13.68
N ALA A 610 -15.10 6.14 -13.38
CA ALA A 610 -16.40 6.57 -13.89
C ALA A 610 -16.26 7.09 -15.33
N ALA A 611 -17.22 6.78 -16.19
CA ALA A 611 -17.25 7.34 -17.54
C ALA A 611 -17.43 8.88 -17.48
N PRO A 612 -16.67 9.67 -18.28
CA PRO A 612 -16.73 11.13 -18.23
C PRO A 612 -18.07 11.67 -18.75
N VAL A 613 -18.59 12.70 -18.07
CA VAL A 613 -19.84 13.39 -18.40
C VAL A 613 -19.53 14.86 -18.70
N GLN A 614 -20.07 15.44 -19.78
CA GLN A 614 -19.96 16.88 -20.07
C GLN A 614 -21.34 17.54 -19.97
N LEU A 615 -21.52 18.41 -18.99
CA LEU A 615 -22.69 19.28 -18.92
C LEU A 615 -22.59 20.33 -20.04
N VAL A 616 -23.47 20.29 -21.03
CA VAL A 616 -23.57 21.35 -22.05
C VAL A 616 -24.54 22.39 -21.54
N LYS A 617 -24.01 23.58 -21.25
CA LYS A 617 -24.84 24.75 -20.95
C LYS A 617 -25.60 25.16 -22.21
N HIS A 618 -26.85 25.57 -22.05
CA HIS A 618 -27.65 26.13 -23.14
C HIS A 618 -26.96 27.40 -23.66
N ASP A 619 -26.62 27.45 -24.95
CA ASP A 619 -26.22 28.69 -25.60
C ASP A 619 -27.45 29.60 -25.70
N ASP A 620 -27.49 30.64 -24.88
CA ASP A 620 -28.43 31.77 -24.98
C ASP A 620 -28.09 32.62 -26.23
N LYS A 621 -28.20 32.04 -27.41
CA LYS A 621 -28.15 32.76 -28.69
C LYS A 621 -29.22 32.24 -29.62
N LYS A 622 -30.48 32.55 -29.30
CA LYS A 622 -31.58 32.68 -30.29
C LYS A 622 -32.80 33.33 -29.63
N LYS A 623 -32.78 34.66 -29.53
CA LYS A 623 -33.96 35.54 -29.56
C LYS A 623 -33.52 37.01 -29.66
N LYS A 624 -33.15 37.41 -30.88
CA LYS A 624 -33.42 38.76 -31.41
C LYS A 624 -33.94 38.54 -32.83
N SER A 625 -35.26 38.39 -32.92
CA SER A 625 -36.05 38.76 -34.09
C SER A 625 -36.92 39.92 -33.65
#